data_AF-A0A6I0JJZ9-F1
#
_entry.id   AF-A0A6I0JJZ9-F1
#
_cell.length_a   1.000
_cell.length_b   1.000
_cell.length_c   1.000
_cell.angle_alpha   90.00
_cell.angle_beta   90.00
_cell.angle_gamma   90.00
#
_symmetry.space_group_name_H-M   'P 1'
#
loop_
_entity.id
_entity.type
_entity.pdbx_description
1 polymer ?
#
loop_
_entity_poly.entity_id
_entity_poly.type
_entity_poly.pdbx_seq_one_letter_code
_entity_poly.pdbx_strand_id
1 'polypeptide(L)'
;PCILHWNQNHFVVCYDIKKKRSGYRFYIADPARQLISYSEEEFKKCWLSTKVNGEEKGAALALEPGPEFQGQGDEEESGSRSLRFFLKYLSPYRKQLIQLILGMLTASLLQLIFPFLTQSLVDVGIRDGNLNFITLILISQLVISVSQLSVEFIRSWIMLHMNTRINISLISDFLAKLMKLPLHYFDTKMIGDIMQRIGDHGRIESFLTGSSISTLFSFVNFFIFAFVLAYYNLGILAIFLVGNSLYICWILVFMKYRRELDIRRFAQAAGEQSSLIQLVTAMQEIKLNNCEKQKRWQWERIQVKLFKISVKGLALGQVQQVGSVFFNQTTNIVISFIAAKSVVEGNMTLGMM
;
A
#
# COMPACT_ATOMS: atom_id res chain seq x y z
N PRO A 1 -29.04 -13.59 -10.35
CA PRO A 1 -27.63 -13.64 -10.83
C PRO A 1 -27.35 -15.03 -11.38
N CYS A 2 -26.50 -15.17 -12.38
CA CYS A 2 -26.08 -16.47 -12.91
C CYS A 2 -24.57 -16.53 -13.10
N ILE A 3 -24.00 -17.73 -13.01
CA ILE A 3 -22.58 -17.96 -13.24
C ILE A 3 -22.40 -18.35 -14.71
N LEU A 4 -21.51 -17.66 -15.41
CA LEU A 4 -21.24 -17.86 -16.82
C LEU A 4 -19.83 -18.41 -17.01
N HIS A 5 -19.66 -19.39 -17.88
CA HIS A 5 -18.34 -19.78 -18.37
C HIS A 5 -17.86 -18.72 -19.37
N TRP A 6 -16.68 -18.14 -19.12
CA TRP A 6 -16.22 -16.91 -19.75
C TRP A 6 -14.88 -17.12 -20.45
N ASN A 7 -14.80 -16.71 -21.72
CA ASN A 7 -13.59 -16.83 -22.57
C ASN A 7 -12.95 -18.22 -22.58
N GLN A 8 -13.75 -19.27 -22.32
CA GLN A 8 -13.31 -20.66 -22.21
C GLN A 8 -12.17 -20.89 -21.20
N ASN A 9 -12.07 -20.03 -20.19
CA ASN A 9 -10.92 -20.02 -19.27
C ASN A 9 -11.33 -19.88 -17.80
N HIS A 10 -12.35 -19.08 -17.51
CA HIS A 10 -12.76 -18.83 -16.12
C HIS A 10 -14.27 -18.62 -15.99
N PHE A 11 -14.74 -18.44 -14.76
CA PHE A 11 -16.15 -18.21 -14.45
C PHE A 11 -16.37 -16.77 -13.98
N VAL A 12 -17.49 -16.17 -14.40
CA VAL A 12 -17.92 -14.82 -13.99
C VAL A 12 -19.37 -14.82 -13.55
N VAL A 13 -19.78 -13.83 -12.75
CA VAL A 13 -21.18 -13.71 -12.29
C VAL A 13 -21.86 -12.60 -13.07
N CYS A 14 -22.89 -12.91 -13.85
CA CYS A 14 -23.80 -11.91 -14.39
C CYS A 14 -24.84 -11.57 -13.32
N TYR A 15 -24.80 -10.33 -12.82
CA TYR A 15 -25.65 -9.92 -11.70
C TYR A 15 -26.82 -9.03 -12.13
N ASP A 16 -26.72 -8.36 -13.28
CA ASP A 16 -27.79 -7.49 -13.79
C ASP A 16 -27.75 -7.38 -15.33
N ILE A 17 -28.91 -7.19 -15.95
CA ILE A 17 -29.08 -7.01 -17.39
C ILE A 17 -30.08 -5.87 -17.61
N LYS A 18 -29.61 -4.77 -18.21
CA LYS A 18 -30.47 -3.59 -18.49
C LYS A 18 -30.71 -3.42 -19.97
N LYS A 19 -31.98 -3.23 -20.33
CA LYS A 19 -32.38 -2.88 -21.70
C LYS A 19 -32.06 -1.40 -21.98
N LYS A 20 -31.38 -1.12 -23.08
CA LYS A 20 -31.11 0.22 -23.62
C LYS A 20 -31.76 0.38 -25.00
N ARG A 21 -31.83 1.61 -25.50
CA ARG A 21 -32.35 1.92 -26.86
C ARG A 21 -31.62 1.18 -27.99
N SER A 22 -30.36 0.80 -27.77
CA SER A 22 -29.47 0.14 -28.75
C SER A 22 -29.25 -1.36 -28.47
N GLY A 23 -30.08 -2.00 -27.63
CA GLY A 23 -29.93 -3.42 -27.27
C GLY A 23 -29.76 -3.63 -25.76
N TYR A 24 -29.07 -4.69 -25.35
CA TYR A 24 -28.87 -5.03 -23.94
C TYR A 24 -27.48 -4.64 -23.43
N ARG A 25 -27.41 -4.22 -22.15
CA ARG A 25 -26.16 -4.04 -21.42
C ARG A 25 -26.10 -5.04 -20.26
N PHE A 26 -25.05 -5.84 -20.25
CA PHE A 26 -24.82 -6.89 -19.28
C PHE A 26 -23.83 -6.42 -18.22
N TYR A 27 -24.16 -6.62 -16.96
CA TYR A 27 -23.29 -6.30 -15.83
C TYR A 27 -22.72 -7.58 -15.23
N ILE A 28 -21.39 -7.65 -15.21
CA ILE A 28 -20.63 -8.85 -14.87
C ILE A 28 -19.68 -8.52 -13.73
N ALA A 29 -19.71 -9.34 -12.68
CA ALA A 29 -18.67 -9.40 -11.66
C ALA A 29 -17.64 -10.45 -12.10
N ASP A 30 -16.48 -9.99 -12.58
CA ASP A 30 -15.34 -10.85 -12.91
C ASP A 30 -14.43 -10.96 -11.66
N PRO A 31 -14.26 -12.15 -11.07
CA PRO A 31 -13.38 -12.35 -9.91
C PRO A 31 -11.95 -11.86 -10.14
N ALA A 32 -11.48 -11.83 -11.40
CA ALA A 32 -10.14 -11.39 -11.77
C ALA A 32 -10.03 -9.91 -12.18
N ARG A 33 -11.14 -9.25 -12.56
CA ARG A 33 -11.11 -7.89 -13.16
C ARG A 33 -12.11 -6.88 -12.55
N GLN A 34 -12.85 -7.27 -11.50
CA GLN A 34 -13.90 -6.48 -10.82
C GLN A 34 -15.22 -6.38 -11.62
N LEU A 35 -16.06 -5.40 -11.27
CA LEU A 35 -17.38 -5.16 -11.87
C LEU A 35 -17.23 -4.45 -13.22
N ILE A 36 -17.64 -5.11 -14.31
CA ILE A 36 -17.52 -4.64 -15.69
C ILE A 36 -18.88 -4.70 -16.37
N SER A 37 -19.15 -3.75 -17.26
CA SER A 37 -20.32 -3.80 -18.14
C SER A 37 -19.91 -4.08 -19.58
N TYR A 38 -20.62 -4.99 -20.24
CA TYR A 38 -20.41 -5.33 -21.65
C TYR A 38 -21.62 -4.96 -22.50
N SER A 39 -21.37 -4.59 -23.75
CA SER A 39 -22.41 -4.57 -24.79
C SER A 39 -22.81 -5.99 -25.19
N GLU A 40 -23.95 -6.12 -25.86
CA GLU A 40 -24.45 -7.44 -26.30
C GLU A 40 -23.49 -8.16 -27.24
N GLU A 41 -22.83 -7.46 -28.15
CA GLU A 41 -21.85 -8.05 -29.08
C GLU A 41 -20.59 -8.54 -28.36
N GLU A 42 -20.05 -7.73 -27.44
CA GLU A 42 -18.88 -8.11 -26.63
C GLU A 42 -19.21 -9.28 -25.71
N PHE A 43 -20.41 -9.28 -25.12
CA PHE A 43 -20.88 -10.37 -24.28
C PHE A 43 -20.94 -11.69 -25.05
N LYS A 44 -21.57 -11.70 -26.23
CA LYS A 44 -21.67 -12.89 -27.08
C LYS A 44 -20.29 -13.43 -27.46
N LYS A 45 -19.35 -12.55 -27.84
CA LYS A 45 -17.97 -12.96 -28.15
C LYS A 45 -17.27 -13.66 -26.99
N CYS A 46 -17.55 -13.26 -25.75
CA CYS A 46 -16.91 -13.83 -24.58
C CYS A 46 -17.63 -15.05 -23.99
N TRP A 47 -18.95 -15.13 -24.12
CA TRP A 47 -19.77 -16.18 -23.51
C TRP A 47 -19.98 -17.41 -24.41
N LEU A 48 -20.09 -17.20 -25.73
CA LEU A 48 -20.34 -18.28 -26.68
C LEU A 48 -19.08 -19.17 -26.77
N SER A 49 -19.22 -20.44 -26.39
CA SER A 49 -18.11 -21.38 -26.31
C SER A 49 -18.17 -22.49 -27.34
N THR A 50 -19.37 -22.92 -27.72
CA THR A 50 -19.56 -24.16 -28.49
C THR A 50 -20.61 -23.95 -29.58
N LYS A 51 -20.44 -24.60 -30.73
CA LYS A 51 -21.48 -24.72 -31.75
C LYS A 51 -22.13 -26.09 -31.65
N VAL A 52 -23.43 -26.15 -31.37
CA VAL A 52 -24.21 -27.39 -31.36
C VAL A 52 -25.35 -27.23 -32.35
N ASN A 53 -25.40 -28.12 -33.36
CA ASN A 53 -26.40 -28.09 -34.44
C ASN A 53 -26.44 -26.75 -35.22
N GLY A 54 -25.28 -26.12 -35.43
CA GLY A 54 -25.17 -24.85 -36.16
C GLY A 54 -25.46 -23.59 -35.33
N GLU A 55 -25.95 -23.74 -34.10
CA GLU A 55 -26.21 -22.63 -33.17
C GLU A 55 -25.04 -22.40 -32.22
N GLU A 56 -24.63 -21.14 -32.04
CA GLU A 56 -23.64 -20.75 -31.05
C GLU A 56 -24.28 -20.76 -29.65
N LYS A 57 -23.70 -21.52 -28.72
CA LYS A 57 -24.17 -21.69 -27.34
C LYS A 57 -23.06 -21.39 -26.35
N GLY A 58 -23.46 -20.80 -25.22
CA GLY A 58 -22.61 -20.59 -24.05
C GLY A 58 -23.15 -21.36 -22.84
N ALA A 59 -22.29 -21.64 -21.87
CA ALA A 59 -22.69 -22.31 -20.64
C ALA A 59 -23.08 -21.29 -19.56
N ALA A 60 -24.24 -21.47 -18.97
CA ALA A 60 -24.72 -20.68 -17.84
C ALA A 60 -25.26 -21.62 -16.75
N LEU A 61 -24.87 -21.34 -15.51
CA LEU A 61 -25.41 -21.97 -14.30
C LEU A 61 -26.33 -20.96 -13.64
N ALA A 62 -27.64 -21.21 -13.75
CA ALA A 62 -28.66 -20.49 -13.01
C ALA A 62 -28.86 -21.17 -11.66
N LEU A 63 -28.91 -20.38 -10.59
CA LEU A 63 -29.08 -20.84 -9.23
C LEU A 63 -30.30 -20.16 -8.64
N GLU A 64 -31.20 -20.96 -8.08
CA GLU A 64 -32.34 -20.47 -7.30
C GLU A 64 -32.28 -21.09 -5.90
N PRO A 65 -32.55 -20.30 -4.85
CA PRO A 65 -32.52 -20.81 -3.49
C PRO A 65 -33.65 -21.82 -3.27
N GLY A 66 -33.29 -23.05 -2.90
CA GLY A 66 -34.26 -24.07 -2.51
C GLY A 66 -34.82 -23.84 -1.09
N PRO A 67 -35.84 -24.60 -0.66
CA PRO A 67 -36.42 -24.49 0.68
C PRO A 67 -35.39 -24.69 1.82
N GLU A 68 -34.37 -25.53 1.59
CA GLU A 68 -33.28 -25.79 2.54
C GLU A 68 -32.24 -24.66 2.61
N PHE A 69 -32.31 -23.66 1.72
CA PHE A 69 -31.42 -22.49 1.73
C PHE A 69 -31.78 -21.48 2.85
N GLN A 70 -32.64 -21.86 3.79
CA GLN A 70 -33.00 -21.02 4.93
C GLN A 70 -31.88 -20.99 5.99
N GLY A 71 -31.27 -19.82 6.16
CA GLY A 71 -30.90 -19.35 7.50
C GLY A 71 -29.62 -19.90 8.12
N GLN A 72 -28.69 -20.49 7.36
CA GLN A 72 -27.29 -20.25 7.73
C GLN A 72 -27.04 -18.78 7.44
N GLY A 73 -27.32 -17.91 8.42
CA GLY A 73 -26.75 -16.57 8.41
C GLY A 73 -25.28 -16.74 8.07
N ASP A 74 -24.83 -16.02 7.04
CA ASP A 74 -23.44 -16.01 6.57
C ASP A 74 -22.56 -16.23 7.80
N GLU A 75 -21.82 -17.35 7.87
CA GLU A 75 -20.93 -17.66 9.02
C GLU A 75 -20.36 -16.34 9.50
N GLU A 76 -20.84 -15.83 10.67
CA GLU A 76 -20.72 -14.42 11.05
C GLU A 76 -19.45 -13.86 10.45
N GLU A 77 -19.57 -13.06 9.37
CA GLU A 77 -18.45 -12.72 8.51
C GLU A 77 -17.23 -12.52 9.40
N SER A 78 -16.31 -13.49 9.41
CA SER A 78 -15.11 -13.39 10.23
C SER A 78 -14.15 -12.33 9.65
N GLY A 79 -14.69 -11.34 8.92
CA GLY A 79 -14.05 -10.16 8.38
C GLY A 79 -13.45 -9.25 9.46
N SER A 80 -13.85 -9.37 10.72
CA SER A 80 -13.22 -8.63 11.82
C SER A 80 -11.91 -9.24 12.35
N ARG A 81 -11.53 -10.46 11.93
CA ARG A 81 -10.38 -11.17 12.52
C ARG A 81 -9.05 -11.06 11.79
N SER A 82 -8.97 -10.47 10.59
CA SER A 82 -7.67 -10.42 9.88
C SER A 82 -6.65 -9.53 10.60
N LEU A 83 -6.93 -8.24 10.81
CA LEU A 83 -6.00 -7.34 11.51
C LEU A 83 -5.86 -7.69 13.00
N ARG A 84 -6.94 -8.13 13.65
CA ARG A 84 -6.91 -8.50 15.08
C ARG A 84 -6.03 -9.73 15.34
N PHE A 85 -6.03 -10.69 14.42
CA PHE A 85 -5.12 -11.84 14.46
C PHE A 85 -3.66 -11.36 14.43
N PHE A 86 -3.34 -10.41 13.55
CA PHE A 86 -2.00 -9.86 13.46
C PHE A 86 -1.60 -9.01 14.66
N LEU A 87 -2.53 -8.26 15.27
CA LEU A 87 -2.30 -7.54 16.53
C LEU A 87 -1.90 -8.46 17.69
N LYS A 88 -2.28 -9.75 17.65
CA LYS A 88 -1.82 -10.74 18.63
C LYS A 88 -0.30 -10.91 18.61
N TYR A 89 0.35 -10.79 17.45
CA TYR A 89 1.81 -10.89 17.32
C TYR A 89 2.55 -9.67 17.89
N LEU A 90 1.87 -8.53 17.99
CA LEU A 90 2.39 -7.31 18.62
C LEU A 90 2.22 -7.33 20.16
N SER A 91 1.26 -8.10 20.67
CA SER A 91 0.93 -8.15 22.10
C SER A 91 2.08 -8.56 23.03
N PRO A 92 2.97 -9.51 22.68
CA PRO A 92 4.15 -9.83 23.49
C PRO A 92 5.13 -8.66 23.62
N TYR A 93 5.12 -7.73 22.66
CA TYR A 93 6.06 -6.62 22.56
C TYR A 93 5.47 -5.28 23.03
N ARG A 94 4.42 -5.31 23.86
CA ARG A 94 3.75 -4.08 24.38
C ARG A 94 4.72 -3.13 25.09
N LYS A 95 5.69 -3.65 25.84
CA LYS A 95 6.68 -2.82 26.54
C LYS A 95 7.57 -2.06 25.54
N GLN A 96 8.03 -2.73 24.51
CA GLN A 96 8.82 -2.16 23.41
C GLN A 96 8.00 -1.14 22.63
N LEU A 97 6.71 -1.41 22.38
CA LEU A 97 5.80 -0.44 21.75
C LEU A 97 5.63 0.82 22.60
N ILE A 98 5.49 0.69 23.92
CA ILE A 98 5.43 1.85 24.82
C ILE A 98 6.75 2.64 24.79
N GLN A 99 7.90 1.95 24.81
CA GLN A 99 9.20 2.60 24.66
C GLN A 99 9.35 3.34 23.33
N LEU A 100 8.84 2.77 22.23
CA LEU A 100 8.80 3.42 20.92
C LEU A 100 7.92 4.68 20.96
N ILE A 101 6.71 4.59 21.51
CA ILE A 101 5.79 5.74 21.63
C ILE A 101 6.41 6.84 22.50
N LEU A 102 7.03 6.47 23.62
CA LEU A 102 7.69 7.43 24.51
C LEU A 102 8.89 8.08 23.82
N GLY A 103 9.74 7.28 23.16
CA GLY A 103 10.87 7.78 22.37
C GLY A 103 10.42 8.71 21.25
N MET A 104 9.31 8.38 20.58
CA MET A 104 8.69 9.23 19.57
C MET A 104 8.26 10.57 20.15
N LEU A 105 7.51 10.58 21.25
CA LEU A 105 7.04 11.80 21.88
C LEU A 105 8.23 12.67 22.30
N THR A 106 9.26 12.08 22.91
CA THR A 106 10.49 12.80 23.27
C THR A 106 11.19 13.38 22.05
N ALA A 107 11.34 12.61 20.95
CA ALA A 107 11.96 13.09 19.72
C ALA A 107 11.16 14.25 19.10
N SER A 108 9.83 14.13 19.04
CA SER A 108 8.93 15.19 18.56
C SER A 108 9.05 16.48 19.38
N LEU A 109 9.11 16.37 20.71
CA LEU A 109 9.31 17.52 21.58
C LEU A 109 10.66 18.19 21.36
N LEU A 110 11.74 17.41 21.25
CA LEU A 110 13.06 17.94 20.92
C LEU A 110 13.06 18.64 19.55
N GLN A 111 12.31 18.10 18.59
CA GLN A 111 12.21 18.67 17.23
C GLN A 111 11.45 19.99 17.22
N LEU A 112 10.45 20.14 18.09
CA LEU A 112 9.68 21.36 18.25
C LEU A 112 10.52 22.53 18.80
N ILE A 113 11.63 22.26 19.49
CA ILE A 113 12.52 23.31 20.02
C ILE A 113 13.27 24.04 18.89
N PHE A 114 13.55 23.37 17.75
CA PHE A 114 14.35 23.95 16.67
C PHE A 114 13.77 25.24 16.07
N PRO A 115 12.49 25.31 15.66
CA PRO A 115 11.88 26.55 15.19
C PRO A 115 12.09 27.73 16.13
N PHE A 116 11.90 27.56 17.44
CA PHE A 116 12.08 28.62 18.43
C PHE A 116 13.54 29.04 18.61
N LEU A 117 14.48 28.09 18.53
CA LEU A 117 15.91 28.41 18.54
C LEU A 117 16.33 29.19 17.30
N THR A 118 15.83 28.80 16.12
CA THR A 118 16.07 29.53 14.87
C THR A 118 15.46 30.94 14.92
N GLN A 119 14.24 31.07 15.45
CA GLN A 119 13.62 32.38 15.66
C GLN A 119 14.48 33.26 16.58
N SER A 120 14.90 32.73 17.74
CA SER A 120 15.73 33.46 18.70
C SER A 120 17.09 33.84 18.11
N LEU A 121 17.68 32.95 17.30
CA LEU A 121 18.92 33.21 16.59
C LEU A 121 18.82 34.44 15.70
N VAL A 122 17.74 34.56 14.92
CA VAL A 122 17.54 35.68 14.00
C VAL A 122 17.12 36.95 14.74
N ASP A 123 16.09 36.86 15.57
CA ASP A 123 15.43 38.02 16.16
C ASP A 123 16.24 38.66 17.30
N VAL A 124 17.07 37.88 18.01
CA VAL A 124 17.90 38.37 19.12
C VAL A 124 19.38 38.27 18.75
N GLY A 125 19.84 37.10 18.32
CA GLY A 125 21.26 36.87 18.04
C GLY A 125 21.80 37.76 16.91
N ILE A 126 21.23 37.65 15.72
CA ILE A 126 21.67 38.39 14.53
C ILE A 126 21.30 39.86 14.64
N ARG A 127 20.07 40.18 15.05
CA ARG A 127 19.61 41.57 15.17
C ARG A 127 20.45 42.39 16.12
N ASP A 128 20.82 41.84 17.28
CA ASP A 128 21.56 42.55 18.32
C ASP A 128 23.10 42.36 18.17
N GLY A 129 23.56 41.65 17.14
CA GLY A 129 24.98 41.40 16.87
C GLY A 129 25.70 40.58 17.96
N ASN A 130 24.96 39.83 18.78
CA ASN A 130 25.49 39.17 19.96
C ASN A 130 26.06 37.77 19.62
N LEU A 131 27.35 37.73 19.25
CA LEU A 131 28.04 36.47 18.92
C LEU A 131 28.05 35.45 20.05
N ASN A 132 28.06 35.88 21.32
CA ASN A 132 28.01 34.96 22.46
C ASN A 132 26.65 34.25 22.52
N PHE A 133 25.55 34.98 22.29
CA PHE A 133 24.21 34.39 22.21
C PHE A 133 24.08 33.46 21.01
N ILE A 134 24.60 33.85 19.84
CA ILE A 134 24.63 32.99 18.63
C ILE A 134 25.36 31.68 18.92
N THR A 135 26.52 31.75 19.58
CA THR A 135 27.31 30.56 19.95
C THR A 135 26.57 29.67 20.94
N LEU A 136 25.85 30.26 21.90
CA LEU A 136 25.00 29.51 22.84
C LEU A 136 23.87 28.76 22.12
N ILE A 137 23.21 29.40 21.15
CA ILE A 137 22.16 28.75 20.34
C ILE A 137 22.76 27.61 19.51
N LEU A 138 23.94 27.81 18.90
CA LEU A 138 24.63 26.76 18.15
C LEU A 138 24.92 25.53 19.02
N ILE A 139 25.47 25.73 20.22
CA ILE A 139 25.73 24.64 21.17
C ILE A 139 24.42 23.95 21.56
N SER A 140 23.35 24.70 21.82
CA SER A 140 22.03 24.16 22.15
C SER A 140 21.47 23.29 21.02
N GLN A 141 21.55 23.76 19.77
CA GLN A 141 21.13 23.00 18.59
C GLN A 141 21.95 21.71 18.41
N LEU A 142 23.26 21.74 18.66
CA LEU A 142 24.11 20.55 18.61
C LEU A 142 23.72 19.52 19.67
N VAL A 143 23.51 19.95 20.92
CA VAL A 143 23.10 19.06 22.03
C VAL A 143 21.74 18.42 21.74
N ILE A 144 20.76 19.19 21.24
CA ILE A 144 19.44 18.67 20.87
C ILE A 144 19.57 17.70 19.69
N SER A 145 20.39 18.00 18.68
CA SER A 145 20.64 17.11 17.53
C SER A 145 21.22 15.77 17.98
N VAL A 146 22.23 15.78 18.85
CA VAL A 146 22.84 14.55 19.40
C VAL A 146 21.82 13.76 20.22
N SER A 147 20.97 14.44 20.98
CA SER A 147 19.90 13.81 21.75
C SER A 147 18.87 13.13 20.85
N GLN A 148 18.45 13.79 19.76
CA GLN A 148 17.55 13.22 18.77
C GLN A 148 18.15 12.01 18.06
N LEU A 149 19.42 12.09 17.64
CA LEU A 149 20.13 10.97 17.02
C LEU A 149 20.20 9.77 17.96
N SER A 150 20.43 10.02 19.26
CA SER A 150 20.47 8.95 20.27
C SER A 150 19.11 8.27 20.42
N VAL A 151 18.02 9.04 20.48
CA VAL A 151 16.65 8.51 20.54
C VAL A 151 16.31 7.72 19.27
N GLU A 152 16.66 8.25 18.10
CA GLU A 152 16.42 7.60 16.81
C GLU A 152 17.21 6.28 16.67
N PHE A 153 18.44 6.23 17.19
CA PHE A 153 19.23 5.02 17.23
C PHE A 153 18.59 3.94 18.12
N ILE A 154 18.16 4.30 19.32
CA ILE A 154 17.44 3.39 20.24
C ILE A 154 16.15 2.89 19.58
N ARG A 155 15.39 3.78 18.95
CA ARG A 155 14.15 3.47 18.23
C ARG A 155 14.40 2.45 17.12
N SER A 156 15.41 2.69 16.29
CA SER A 156 15.80 1.82 15.18
C SER A 156 16.20 0.42 15.67
N TRP A 157 16.92 0.34 16.79
CA TRP A 157 17.29 -0.94 17.41
C TRP A 157 16.10 -1.71 17.97
N ILE A 158 15.19 -1.04 18.68
CA ILE A 158 13.96 -1.67 19.19
C ILE A 158 13.12 -2.20 18.03
N MET A 159 12.99 -1.40 16.96
CA MET A 159 12.23 -1.76 15.77
C MET A 159 12.84 -2.97 15.07
N LEU A 160 14.16 -3.01 14.87
CA LEU A 160 14.87 -4.15 14.30
C LEU A 160 14.61 -5.44 15.09
N HIS A 161 14.71 -5.37 16.42
CA HIS A 161 14.49 -6.52 17.29
C HIS A 161 13.04 -7.04 17.20
N MET A 162 12.08 -6.13 17.25
CA MET A 162 10.66 -6.46 17.18
C MET A 162 10.27 -7.04 15.82
N ASN A 163 10.67 -6.39 14.72
CA ASN A 163 10.38 -6.81 13.36
C ASN A 163 10.89 -8.23 13.09
N THR A 164 12.16 -8.49 13.44
CA THR A 164 12.79 -9.79 13.20
C THR A 164 12.06 -10.91 13.94
N ARG A 165 11.69 -10.71 15.21
CA ARG A 165 10.99 -11.76 15.97
C ARG A 165 9.55 -11.96 15.53
N ILE A 166 8.84 -10.89 15.18
CA ILE A 166 7.47 -10.98 14.63
C ILE A 166 7.50 -11.73 13.30
N ASN A 167 8.46 -11.42 12.42
CA ASN A 167 8.63 -12.07 11.14
C ASN A 167 8.85 -13.59 11.29
N ILE A 168 9.77 -13.99 12.18
CA ILE A 168 10.04 -15.40 12.48
C ILE A 168 8.80 -16.10 13.04
N SER A 169 8.08 -15.47 13.98
CA SER A 169 6.87 -16.06 14.57
C SER A 169 5.76 -16.26 13.54
N LEU A 170 5.54 -15.28 12.65
CA LEU A 170 4.51 -15.37 11.61
C LEU A 170 4.80 -16.50 10.63
N ILE A 171 6.05 -16.63 10.16
CA ILE A 171 6.45 -17.69 9.24
C ILE A 171 6.40 -19.05 9.93
N SER A 172 6.86 -19.14 11.19
CA SER A 172 6.83 -20.38 11.97
C SER A 172 5.40 -20.90 12.15
N ASP A 173 4.46 -20.04 12.53
CA ASP A 173 3.05 -20.42 12.71
C ASP A 173 2.40 -20.82 11.38
N PHE A 174 2.74 -20.13 10.28
CA PHE A 174 2.29 -20.50 8.94
C PHE A 174 2.77 -21.91 8.56
N LEU A 175 4.06 -22.19 8.74
CA LEU A 175 4.64 -23.50 8.45
C LEU A 175 4.05 -24.60 9.34
N ALA A 176 3.86 -24.32 10.63
CA ALA A 176 3.21 -25.24 11.57
C ALA A 176 1.76 -25.58 11.16
N LYS A 177 1.02 -24.60 10.61
CA LYS A 177 -0.32 -24.85 10.07
C LYS A 177 -0.27 -25.60 8.74
N LEU A 178 0.64 -25.23 7.84
CA LEU A 178 0.83 -25.87 6.54
C LEU A 178 1.10 -27.37 6.72
N MET A 179 1.98 -27.75 7.66
CA MET A 179 2.30 -29.16 7.98
C MET A 179 1.14 -29.96 8.57
N LYS A 180 0.06 -29.31 9.04
CA LYS A 180 -1.14 -29.97 9.57
C LYS A 180 -2.23 -30.17 8.52
N LEU A 181 -2.05 -29.66 7.30
CA LEU A 181 -3.05 -29.77 6.24
C LEU A 181 -3.04 -31.17 5.61
N PRO A 182 -4.22 -31.69 5.20
CA PRO A 182 -4.30 -32.98 4.51
C PRO A 182 -3.62 -32.92 3.13
N LEU A 183 -3.14 -34.07 2.64
CA LEU A 183 -2.45 -34.18 1.35
C LEU A 183 -3.26 -33.61 0.17
N HIS A 184 -4.59 -33.75 0.19
CA HIS A 184 -5.48 -33.19 -0.83
C HIS A 184 -5.31 -31.68 -1.05
N TYR A 185 -4.92 -30.93 -0.01
CA TYR A 185 -4.61 -29.51 -0.14
C TYR A 185 -3.40 -29.27 -1.06
N PHE A 186 -2.39 -30.12 -0.97
CA PHE A 186 -1.16 -30.01 -1.77
C PHE A 186 -1.35 -30.51 -3.20
N ASP A 187 -2.27 -31.45 -3.44
CA ASP A 187 -2.60 -31.93 -4.79
C ASP A 187 -3.31 -30.87 -5.63
N THR A 188 -4.07 -29.97 -4.99
CA THR A 188 -4.88 -28.95 -5.67
C THR A 188 -4.17 -27.60 -5.81
N LYS A 189 -3.06 -27.38 -5.10
CA LYS A 189 -2.35 -26.09 -5.04
C LYS A 189 -0.98 -26.16 -5.68
N MET A 190 -0.66 -25.15 -6.50
CA MET A 190 0.68 -25.03 -7.08
C MET A 190 1.69 -24.64 -5.99
N ILE A 191 2.88 -25.22 -6.04
CA ILE A 191 4.00 -24.89 -5.14
C ILE A 191 4.32 -23.38 -5.19
N GLY A 192 4.20 -22.75 -6.37
CA GLY A 192 4.38 -21.31 -6.54
C GLY A 192 3.39 -20.45 -5.74
N ASP A 193 2.14 -20.87 -5.56
CA ASP A 193 1.14 -20.16 -4.73
C ASP A 193 1.55 -20.24 -3.24
N ILE A 194 1.97 -21.41 -2.77
CA ILE A 194 2.44 -21.59 -1.40
C ILE A 194 3.68 -20.73 -1.13
N MET A 195 4.64 -20.71 -2.05
CA MET A 195 5.85 -19.89 -1.92
C MET A 195 5.54 -18.39 -1.91
N GLN A 196 4.62 -17.94 -2.78
CA GLN A 196 4.19 -16.54 -2.82
C GLN A 196 3.52 -16.12 -1.49
N ARG A 197 2.68 -16.98 -0.90
CA ARG A 197 2.06 -16.73 0.40
C ARG A 197 3.07 -16.62 1.53
N ILE A 198 4.12 -17.45 1.53
CA ILE A 198 5.24 -17.31 2.48
C ILE A 198 5.89 -15.92 2.31
N GLY A 199 6.10 -15.48 1.07
CA GLY A 199 6.62 -14.13 0.79
C GLY A 199 5.68 -13.01 1.26
N ASP A 200 4.37 -13.20 1.17
CA ASP A 200 3.38 -12.21 1.62
C ASP A 200 3.39 -12.02 3.15
N HIS A 201 3.80 -13.01 3.94
CA HIS A 201 4.00 -12.83 5.38
C HIS A 201 5.01 -11.72 5.70
N GLY A 202 6.08 -11.60 4.90
CA GLY A 202 7.04 -10.49 5.04
C GLY A 202 6.42 -9.13 4.72
N ARG A 203 5.51 -9.06 3.74
CA ARG A 203 4.76 -7.82 3.43
C ARG A 203 3.82 -7.43 4.55
N ILE A 204 3.10 -8.41 5.11
CA ILE A 204 2.19 -8.20 6.23
C ILE A 204 2.96 -7.70 7.47
N GLU A 205 4.10 -8.33 7.77
CA GLU A 205 4.98 -7.90 8.86
C GLU A 205 5.46 -6.46 8.66
N SER A 206 6.03 -6.13 7.49
CA SER A 206 6.47 -4.77 7.14
C SER A 206 5.34 -3.72 7.25
N PHE A 207 4.11 -4.11 6.91
CA PHE A 207 2.94 -3.25 7.07
C PHE A 207 2.63 -2.99 8.56
N LEU A 208 2.59 -4.03 9.38
CA LEU A 208 2.21 -3.95 10.81
C LEU A 208 3.25 -3.23 11.66
N THR A 209 4.53 -3.51 11.41
CA THR A 209 5.62 -3.07 12.27
C THR A 209 6.30 -1.82 11.70
N GLY A 210 6.63 -1.82 10.42
CA GLY A 210 7.31 -0.74 9.70
C GLY A 210 6.40 0.45 9.43
N SER A 211 5.53 0.26 8.44
CA SER A 211 4.76 1.34 7.84
C SER A 211 3.72 1.91 8.81
N SER A 212 3.02 1.07 9.57
CA SER A 212 1.98 1.52 10.50
C SER A 212 2.53 2.37 11.64
N ILE A 213 3.63 1.94 12.26
CA ILE A 213 4.27 2.67 13.38
C ILE A 213 4.85 4.01 12.88
N SER A 214 5.53 4.02 11.74
CA SER A 214 6.05 5.24 11.13
C SER A 214 4.93 6.21 10.70
N THR A 215 3.80 5.67 10.23
CA THR A 215 2.62 6.47 9.88
C THR A 215 1.99 7.09 11.13
N LEU A 216 1.84 6.33 12.22
CA LEU A 216 1.38 6.86 13.51
C LEU A 216 2.28 8.00 14.00
N PHE A 217 3.61 7.83 13.89
CA PHE A 217 4.57 8.88 14.21
C PHE A 217 4.38 10.13 13.37
N SER A 218 4.21 9.95 12.05
CA SER A 218 3.99 11.05 11.12
C SER A 218 2.69 11.81 11.44
N PHE A 219 1.63 11.12 11.86
CA PHE A 219 0.39 11.77 12.31
C PHE A 219 0.59 12.60 13.58
N VAL A 220 1.29 12.06 14.59
CA VAL A 220 1.57 12.81 15.83
C VAL A 220 2.40 14.06 15.53
N ASN A 221 3.46 13.94 14.73
CA ASN A 221 4.27 15.08 14.30
C ASN A 221 3.44 16.10 13.51
N PHE A 222 2.58 15.64 12.59
CA PHE A 222 1.71 16.52 11.83
C PHE A 222 0.84 17.39 12.76
N PHE A 223 0.20 16.81 13.77
CA PHE A 223 -0.61 17.58 14.72
C PHE A 223 0.22 18.53 15.58
N ILE A 224 1.38 18.10 16.06
CA ILE A 224 2.29 18.94 16.85
C ILE A 224 2.74 20.16 16.04
N PHE A 225 3.24 19.95 14.81
CA PHE A 225 3.68 21.05 13.95
C PHE A 225 2.53 21.90 13.42
N ALA A 226 1.33 21.31 13.22
CA ALA A 226 0.14 22.09 12.89
C ALA A 226 -0.23 23.05 14.03
N PHE A 227 -0.11 22.62 15.29
CA PHE A 227 -0.34 23.50 16.45
C PHE A 227 0.70 24.62 16.53
N VAL A 228 1.97 24.32 16.27
CA VAL A 228 3.04 25.34 16.20
C VAL A 228 2.77 26.35 15.09
N LEU A 229 2.39 25.90 13.90
CA LEU A 229 1.98 26.80 12.81
C LEU A 229 0.76 27.64 13.19
N ALA A 230 -0.22 27.07 13.88
CA ALA A 230 -1.40 27.78 14.36
C ALA A 230 -1.02 28.90 15.35
N TYR A 231 -0.03 28.65 16.20
CA TYR A 231 0.50 29.63 17.14
C TYR A 231 1.19 30.80 16.43
N TYR A 232 1.93 30.54 15.34
CA TYR A 232 2.58 31.60 14.56
C TYR A 232 1.62 32.39 13.67
N ASN A 233 0.85 31.71 12.81
CA ASN A 233 -0.08 32.37 11.88
C ASN A 233 -1.15 31.41 11.35
N LEU A 234 -2.42 31.69 11.68
CA LEU A 234 -3.57 30.91 11.21
C LEU A 234 -3.76 30.94 9.68
N GLY A 235 -3.37 32.03 9.01
CA GLY A 235 -3.43 32.14 7.55
C GLY A 235 -2.45 31.20 6.85
N ILE A 236 -1.22 31.10 7.35
CA ILE A 236 -0.20 30.15 6.84
C ILE A 236 -0.67 28.72 7.07
N LEU A 237 -1.23 28.41 8.25
CA LEU A 237 -1.82 27.10 8.55
C LEU A 237 -2.93 26.73 7.55
N ALA A 238 -3.85 27.66 7.25
CA ALA A 238 -4.94 27.40 6.32
C ALA A 238 -4.41 27.02 4.92
N ILE A 239 -3.41 27.76 4.41
CA ILE A 239 -2.76 27.45 3.13
C ILE A 239 -2.09 26.08 3.18
N PHE A 240 -1.36 25.78 4.27
CA PHE A 240 -0.71 24.49 4.46
C PHE A 240 -1.72 23.32 4.46
N LEU A 241 -2.85 23.47 5.14
CA LEU A 241 -3.92 22.46 5.19
C LEU A 241 -4.59 22.27 3.83
N VAL A 242 -4.84 23.36 3.08
CA VAL A 242 -5.38 23.29 1.72
C VAL A 242 -4.40 22.58 0.79
N GLY A 243 -3.12 22.95 0.83
CA GLY A 243 -2.06 22.31 0.03
C GLY A 243 -1.93 20.81 0.31
N ASN A 244 -1.92 20.42 1.58
CA ASN A 244 -1.91 19.00 1.98
C ASN A 244 -3.19 18.26 1.57
N SER A 245 -4.35 18.92 1.66
CA SER A 245 -5.63 18.32 1.24
C SER A 245 -5.67 18.05 -0.27
N LEU A 246 -5.16 19.00 -1.08
CA LEU A 246 -5.00 18.81 -2.53
C LEU A 246 -4.04 17.68 -2.85
N TYR A 247 -2.93 17.59 -2.12
CA TYR A 247 -1.98 16.49 -2.23
C TYR A 247 -2.62 15.12 -1.92
N ILE A 248 -3.36 15.01 -0.83
CA ILE A 248 -4.07 13.77 -0.46
C ILE A 248 -5.11 13.43 -1.53
N CYS A 249 -5.89 14.41 -2.00
CA CYS A 249 -6.87 14.23 -3.06
C CYS A 249 -6.22 13.67 -4.33
N TRP A 250 -5.07 14.22 -4.73
CA TRP A 250 -4.29 13.75 -5.87
C TRP A 250 -3.93 12.27 -5.73
N ILE A 251 -3.41 11.83 -4.58
CA ILE A 251 -3.09 10.41 -4.35
C ILE A 251 -4.34 9.53 -4.46
N LEU A 252 -5.44 9.94 -3.81
CA LEU A 252 -6.68 9.16 -3.74
C LEU A 252 -7.28 8.87 -5.12
N VAL A 253 -7.18 9.81 -6.07
CA VAL A 253 -7.65 9.63 -7.45
C VAL A 253 -7.02 8.40 -8.12
N PHE A 254 -5.74 8.14 -7.87
CA PHE A 254 -5.00 7.04 -8.51
C PHE A 254 -5.05 5.71 -7.73
N MET A 255 -5.58 5.69 -6.50
CA MET A 255 -5.58 4.49 -5.64
C MET A 255 -6.37 3.32 -6.24
N LYS A 256 -7.50 3.59 -6.92
CA LYS A 256 -8.30 2.54 -7.57
C LYS A 256 -7.50 1.82 -8.67
N TYR A 257 -6.83 2.58 -9.51
CA TYR A 257 -6.02 2.04 -10.61
C TYR A 257 -4.77 1.32 -10.09
N ARG A 258 -4.13 1.85 -9.04
CA ARG A 258 -2.99 1.19 -8.37
C ARG A 258 -3.38 -0.18 -7.82
N ARG A 259 -4.52 -0.28 -7.13
CA ARG A 259 -5.04 -1.54 -6.61
C ARG A 259 -5.26 -2.58 -7.72
N GLU A 260 -5.78 -2.17 -8.86
CA GLU A 260 -5.99 -3.07 -10.01
C GLU A 260 -4.67 -3.61 -10.56
N LEU A 261 -3.66 -2.75 -10.70
CA LEU A 261 -2.32 -3.17 -11.15
C LEU A 261 -1.65 -4.12 -10.15
N ASP A 262 -1.80 -3.88 -8.85
CA ASP A 262 -1.25 -4.75 -7.81
C ASP A 262 -1.86 -6.16 -7.85
N ILE A 263 -3.19 -6.27 -8.01
CA ILE A 263 -3.87 -7.57 -8.17
C ILE A 263 -3.36 -8.31 -9.42
N ARG A 264 -3.25 -7.60 -10.55
CA ARG A 264 -2.73 -8.19 -11.80
C ARG A 264 -1.27 -8.63 -11.65
N ARG A 265 -0.44 -7.86 -10.97
CA ARG A 265 0.95 -8.19 -10.69
C ARG A 265 1.06 -9.42 -9.81
N PHE A 266 0.23 -9.52 -8.77
CA PHE A 266 0.19 -10.66 -7.87
C PHE A 266 -0.09 -11.97 -8.62
N ALA A 267 -1.14 -11.98 -9.45
CA ALA A 267 -1.51 -13.16 -10.24
C ALA A 267 -0.40 -13.60 -11.21
N GLN A 268 0.29 -12.66 -11.86
CA GLN A 268 1.40 -13.00 -12.76
C GLN A 268 2.67 -13.44 -12.01
N ALA A 269 2.95 -12.86 -10.84
CA ALA A 269 4.12 -13.22 -10.03
C ALA A 269 4.06 -14.68 -9.53
N ALA A 270 2.89 -15.15 -9.09
CA ALA A 270 2.72 -16.56 -8.70
C ALA A 270 2.97 -17.52 -9.88
N GLY A 271 2.53 -17.14 -11.09
CA GLY A 271 2.78 -17.91 -12.32
C GLY A 271 4.25 -17.94 -12.71
N GLU A 272 4.98 -16.84 -12.52
CA GLU A 272 6.42 -16.74 -12.75
C GLU A 272 7.19 -17.66 -11.78
N GLN A 273 6.88 -17.59 -10.49
CA GLN A 273 7.49 -18.45 -9.46
C GLN A 273 7.25 -19.94 -9.77
N SER A 274 6.02 -20.30 -10.16
CA SER A 274 5.70 -21.68 -10.55
C SER A 274 6.49 -22.13 -11.80
N SER A 275 6.64 -21.24 -12.79
CA SER A 275 7.39 -21.54 -14.01
C SER A 275 8.87 -21.77 -13.70
N LEU A 276 9.47 -20.97 -12.83
CA LEU A 276 10.88 -21.16 -12.43
C LEU A 276 11.11 -22.47 -11.70
N ILE A 277 10.23 -22.82 -10.74
CA ILE A 277 10.32 -24.09 -10.02
C ILE A 277 10.23 -25.25 -11.00
N GLN A 278 9.27 -25.23 -11.93
CA GLN A 278 9.14 -26.27 -12.96
C GLN A 278 10.37 -26.38 -13.85
N LEU A 279 10.98 -25.26 -14.27
CA LEU A 279 12.19 -25.28 -15.09
C LEU A 279 13.37 -25.93 -14.35
N VAL A 280 13.54 -25.63 -13.06
CA VAL A 280 14.64 -26.17 -12.25
C VAL A 280 14.41 -27.64 -11.93
N THR A 281 13.19 -28.02 -11.50
CA THR A 281 12.87 -29.39 -11.13
C THR A 281 12.87 -30.33 -12.35
N ALA A 282 12.38 -29.87 -13.50
CA ALA A 282 12.30 -30.68 -14.73
C ALA A 282 13.53 -30.53 -15.64
N MET A 283 14.68 -30.07 -15.12
CA MET A 283 15.85 -29.76 -15.95
C MET A 283 16.37 -30.99 -16.70
N GLN A 284 16.31 -32.17 -16.07
CA GLN A 284 16.75 -33.42 -16.68
C GLN A 284 15.88 -33.78 -17.89
N GLU A 285 14.57 -33.72 -17.76
CA GLU A 285 13.62 -34.00 -18.84
C GLU A 285 13.76 -32.97 -19.96
N ILE A 286 13.94 -31.69 -19.63
CA ILE A 286 14.13 -30.62 -20.61
C ILE A 286 15.39 -30.89 -21.45
N LYS A 287 16.49 -31.29 -20.81
CA LYS A 287 17.77 -31.63 -21.46
C LYS A 287 17.65 -32.88 -22.33
N LEU A 288 17.03 -33.93 -21.81
CA LEU A 288 16.81 -35.19 -22.55
C LEU A 288 15.95 -34.97 -23.82
N ASN A 289 15.01 -34.03 -23.77
CA ASN A 289 14.14 -33.69 -24.90
C ASN A 289 14.63 -32.51 -25.74
N ASN A 290 15.82 -31.94 -25.48
CA ASN A 290 16.37 -30.76 -26.17
C ASN A 290 15.38 -29.57 -26.29
N CYS A 291 14.55 -29.36 -25.27
CA CYS A 291 13.47 -28.37 -25.25
C CYS A 291 13.82 -27.06 -24.53
N GLU A 292 15.09 -26.79 -24.25
CA GLU A 292 15.53 -25.65 -23.43
C GLU A 292 15.04 -24.31 -23.99
N LYS A 293 15.19 -24.13 -25.31
CA LYS A 293 14.81 -22.87 -25.99
C LYS A 293 13.31 -22.61 -25.90
N GLN A 294 12.50 -23.64 -26.12
CA GLN A 294 11.04 -23.54 -26.04
C GLN A 294 10.59 -23.19 -24.62
N LYS A 295 11.16 -23.86 -23.61
CA LYS A 295 10.84 -23.64 -22.20
C LYS A 295 11.33 -22.27 -21.71
N ARG A 296 12.50 -21.81 -22.15
CA ARG A 296 12.99 -20.45 -21.89
C ARG A 296 12.05 -19.40 -22.50
N TRP A 297 11.62 -19.57 -23.74
CA TRP A 297 10.65 -18.68 -24.40
C TRP A 297 9.26 -18.67 -23.74
N GLN A 298 8.85 -19.78 -23.13
CA GLN A 298 7.62 -19.82 -22.32
C GLN A 298 7.76 -18.93 -21.08
N TRP A 299 8.87 -19.05 -20.35
CA TRP A 299 9.17 -18.19 -19.20
C TRP A 299 9.35 -16.71 -19.62
N GLU A 300 10.09 -16.43 -20.69
CA GLU A 300 10.28 -15.06 -21.22
C GLU A 300 8.92 -14.40 -21.52
N ARG A 301 7.94 -15.14 -22.05
CA ARG A 301 6.58 -14.60 -22.30
C ARG A 301 5.85 -14.23 -21.01
N ILE A 302 6.01 -15.00 -19.92
CA ILE A 302 5.45 -14.65 -18.60
C ILE A 302 6.17 -13.41 -18.08
N GLN A 303 7.49 -13.37 -18.18
CA GLN A 303 8.31 -12.27 -17.70
C GLN A 303 8.02 -10.96 -18.41
N VAL A 304 7.81 -10.98 -19.74
CA VAL A 304 7.40 -9.80 -20.51
C VAL A 304 6.04 -9.27 -20.05
N LYS A 305 5.08 -10.14 -19.71
CA LYS A 305 3.77 -9.71 -19.16
C LYS A 305 3.95 -9.05 -17.79
N LEU A 306 4.72 -9.69 -16.91
CA LEU A 306 5.01 -9.15 -15.57
C LEU A 306 5.74 -7.81 -15.66
N PHE A 307 6.71 -7.69 -16.56
CA PHE A 307 7.44 -6.45 -16.83
C PHE A 307 6.50 -5.35 -17.31
N LYS A 308 5.62 -5.61 -18.29
CA LYS A 308 4.63 -4.62 -18.77
C LYS A 308 3.70 -4.13 -17.65
N ILE A 309 3.26 -5.00 -16.76
CA ILE A 309 2.45 -4.62 -15.59
C ILE A 309 3.28 -3.77 -14.62
N SER A 310 4.52 -4.17 -14.36
CA SER A 310 5.43 -3.47 -13.46
C SER A 310 5.77 -2.07 -13.98
N VAL A 311 6.03 -1.91 -15.28
CA VAL A 311 6.24 -0.60 -15.93
C VAL A 311 5.01 0.29 -15.79
N LYS A 312 3.80 -0.24 -15.99
CA LYS A 312 2.56 0.53 -15.77
C LYS A 312 2.42 0.97 -14.31
N GLY A 313 2.76 0.10 -13.36
CA GLY A 313 2.75 0.43 -11.93
C GLY A 313 3.80 1.48 -11.55
N LEU A 314 5.01 1.36 -12.10
CA LEU A 314 6.09 2.33 -11.90
C LEU A 314 5.77 3.68 -12.54
N ALA A 315 5.24 3.71 -13.75
CA ALA A 315 4.81 4.94 -14.41
C ALA A 315 3.69 5.64 -13.62
N LEU A 316 2.72 4.88 -13.11
CA LEU A 316 1.70 5.41 -12.21
C LEU A 316 2.32 6.00 -10.93
N GLY A 317 3.24 5.26 -10.30
CA GLY A 317 3.97 5.73 -9.12
C GLY A 317 4.77 7.00 -9.39
N GLN A 318 5.40 7.10 -10.57
CA GLN A 318 6.13 8.29 -11.00
C GLN A 318 5.18 9.50 -11.15
N VAL A 319 4.02 9.33 -11.79
CA VAL A 319 3.01 10.39 -11.91
C VAL A 319 2.51 10.84 -10.53
N GLN A 320 2.25 9.89 -9.62
CA GLN A 320 1.89 10.21 -8.24
C GLN A 320 3.00 11.02 -7.54
N GLN A 321 4.26 10.59 -7.67
CA GLN A 321 5.40 11.23 -7.02
C GLN A 321 5.69 12.63 -7.58
N VAL A 322 5.66 12.80 -8.91
CA VAL A 322 5.86 14.11 -9.55
C VAL A 322 4.75 15.08 -9.13
N GLY A 323 3.49 14.62 -9.13
CA GLY A 323 2.38 15.44 -8.64
C GLY A 323 2.50 15.78 -7.15
N SER A 324 2.94 14.83 -6.32
CA SER A 324 3.24 15.06 -4.89
C SER A 324 4.26 16.17 -4.70
N VAL A 325 5.39 16.08 -5.40
CA VAL A 325 6.46 17.09 -5.36
C VAL A 325 5.94 18.44 -5.84
N PHE A 326 5.14 18.48 -6.91
CA PHE A 326 4.54 19.71 -7.41
C PHE A 326 3.63 20.39 -6.37
N PHE A 327 2.70 19.66 -5.74
CA PHE A 327 1.83 20.24 -4.71
C PHE A 327 2.63 20.70 -3.49
N ASN A 328 3.61 19.91 -3.04
CA ASN A 328 4.45 20.28 -1.90
C ASN A 328 5.28 21.53 -2.18
N GLN A 329 5.99 21.58 -3.31
CA GLN A 329 6.81 22.73 -3.71
C GLN A 329 5.96 23.99 -3.93
N THR A 330 4.82 23.87 -4.60
CA THR A 330 3.90 25.00 -4.81
C THR A 330 3.40 25.53 -3.48
N THR A 331 2.99 24.65 -2.56
CA THR A 331 2.55 25.03 -1.21
C THR A 331 3.67 25.75 -0.45
N ASN A 332 4.91 25.23 -0.49
CA ASN A 332 6.05 25.85 0.18
C ASN A 332 6.39 27.23 -0.40
N ILE A 333 6.33 27.40 -1.72
CA ILE A 333 6.55 28.70 -2.38
C ILE A 333 5.49 29.71 -1.96
N VAL A 334 4.22 29.31 -1.97
CA VAL A 334 3.10 30.19 -1.55
C VAL A 334 3.23 30.55 -0.08
N ILE A 335 3.55 29.58 0.79
CA ILE A 335 3.79 29.83 2.22
C ILE A 335 4.94 30.82 2.41
N SER A 336 6.07 30.60 1.73
CA SER A 336 7.23 31.49 1.81
C SER A 336 6.90 32.91 1.35
N PHE A 337 6.16 33.07 0.25
CA PHE A 337 5.72 34.39 -0.22
C PHE A 337 4.79 35.09 0.78
N ILE A 338 3.81 34.38 1.33
CA ILE A 338 2.86 34.94 2.30
C ILE A 338 3.56 35.27 3.62
N ALA A 339 4.48 34.42 4.07
CA ALA A 339 5.29 34.69 5.26
C ALA A 339 6.16 35.93 5.06
N ALA A 340 6.86 36.05 3.92
CA ALA A 340 7.65 37.24 3.58
C ALA A 340 6.79 38.51 3.57
N LYS A 341 5.61 38.45 2.93
CA LYS A 341 4.65 39.55 2.91
C LYS A 341 4.22 39.92 4.34
N SER A 342 3.92 38.95 5.19
CA SER A 342 3.52 39.16 6.58
C SER A 342 4.63 39.79 7.42
N VAL A 343 5.90 39.50 7.13
CA VAL A 343 7.06 40.16 7.76
C VAL A 343 7.18 41.61 7.32
N VAL A 344 7.03 41.89 6.02
CA VAL A 344 7.07 43.26 5.47
C VAL A 344 5.91 44.12 6.01
N GLU A 345 4.73 43.54 6.20
CA GLU A 345 3.57 44.21 6.79
C GLU A 345 3.68 44.39 8.32
N GLY A 346 4.71 43.84 8.97
CA GLY A 346 4.96 43.96 10.41
C GLY A 346 4.14 43.02 11.30
N ASN A 347 3.40 42.08 10.72
CA ASN A 347 2.58 41.10 11.45
C ASN A 347 3.39 39.92 12.01
N MET A 348 4.59 39.66 11.46
CA MET A 348 5.51 38.59 11.89
C MET A 348 6.95 39.11 11.92
N THR A 349 7.82 38.53 12.77
CA THR A 349 9.26 38.83 12.75
C THR A 349 10.00 37.98 11.74
N LEU A 350 11.21 38.40 11.36
CA LEU A 350 12.04 37.66 10.40
C LEU A 350 12.38 36.25 10.90
N GLY A 351 12.56 36.06 12.21
CA GLY A 351 12.80 34.73 12.78
C GLY A 351 11.56 33.84 12.83
N MET A 352 10.34 34.38 12.74
CA MET A 352 9.09 33.60 12.69
C MET A 352 8.77 33.04 11.30
N MET A 353 9.30 33.66 10.25
CA MET A 353 9.19 33.22 8.85
C MET A 353 10.08 32.00 8.62
#